data_AF-A0A183IGT6-F1
#
_entry.id   AF-A0A183IGT6-F1
#
_cell.length_a   1.000
_cell.length_b   1.000
_cell.length_c   1.000
_cell.angle_alpha   90.00
_cell.angle_beta   90.00
_cell.angle_gamma   90.00
#
_symmetry.space_group_name_H-M   'P 1'
#
loop_
_entity.id
_entity.type
_entity.pdbx_description
1 polymer ?
#
loop_
_entity_poly.entity_id
_entity_poly.type
_entity_poly.pdbx_seq_one_letter_code
_entity_poly.pdbx_strand_id
1 'polypeptide(L)' 'MDKQNRVYVKIDGSVSCDLKQLAIDRFSKPDSDKFIFLLYIRAGGLGINLTAAATVIMFDSDWNPQNDLQAKNCCERS' A
#
# COMPACT_ATOMS: atom_id res chain seq x y z
N MET A 1 11.59 -14.42 -18.01
CA MET A 1 10.29 -14.29 -17.34
C MET A 1 9.86 -12.85 -17.46
N ASP A 2 8.89 -12.63 -18.34
CA ASP A 2 8.40 -11.34 -18.79
C ASP A 2 7.94 -10.49 -17.60
N LYS A 3 8.71 -9.44 -17.31
CA LYS A 3 8.28 -8.35 -16.43
C LYS A 3 7.08 -7.70 -17.11
N GLN A 4 5.87 -8.19 -16.85
CA GLN A 4 4.65 -7.53 -17.28
C GLN A 4 4.74 -6.08 -16.77
N ASN A 5 4.81 -5.13 -17.71
CA ASN A 5 4.95 -3.70 -17.45
C ASN A 5 3.62 -3.15 -16.88
N ARG A 6 3.22 -3.62 -15.70
CA ARG A 6 2.03 -3.15 -15.00
C ARG A 6 2.38 -1.85 -14.31
N VAL A 7 1.52 -0.84 -14.42
CA VAL A 7 1.71 0.44 -13.73
C VAL A 7 1.46 0.23 -12.25
N TYR A 8 2.51 0.43 -11.44
CA TYR A 8 2.46 0.27 -9.99
C TYR A 8 3.08 1.46 -9.26
N VAL A 9 2.63 1.68 -8.02
CA VAL A 9 3.29 2.56 -7.06
C VAL A 9 3.97 1.69 -6.01
N LYS A 10 5.20 2.06 -5.65
CA LYS A 10 5.94 1.42 -4.57
C LYS A 10 6.31 2.46 -3.53
N ILE A 11 5.98 2.18 -2.27
CA ILE A 11 6.42 2.94 -1.10
C ILE A 11 7.27 2.04 -0.22
N ASP A 12 8.48 2.51 0.10
CA ASP A 12 9.38 1.88 1.04
C ASP A 12 9.77 2.84 2.19
N GLY A 13 10.62 2.36 3.11
CA GLY A 13 11.06 3.10 4.29
C GLY A 13 11.86 4.37 4.01
N SER A 14 12.43 4.52 2.81
CA SER A 14 13.20 5.70 2.42
C SER A 14 12.36 6.86 1.88
N VAL A 15 11.07 6.62 1.59
CA VAL A 15 10.16 7.64 1.07
C VAL A 15 9.73 8.57 2.22
N SER A 16 9.74 9.88 2.00
CA SER A 16 9.27 10.86 2.99
C SER A 16 7.75 10.81 3.15
N CYS A 17 7.25 11.18 4.34
CA CYS A 17 5.81 11.13 4.65
C CYS A 17 4.93 11.86 3.61
N ASP A 18 5.36 13.04 3.16
CA ASP A 18 4.62 13.85 2.20
C ASP A 18 4.49 13.16 0.83
N LEU A 19 5.57 12.50 0.38
CA LEU A 19 5.56 11.73 -0.85
C LEU A 19 4.72 10.46 -0.72
N LYS A 20 4.65 9.86 0.48
CA LYS A 20 3.75 8.73 0.74
C LYS A 20 2.29 9.15 0.58
N GLN A 21 1.89 10.27 1.19
CA GLN A 21 0.52 10.78 1.09
C GLN A 21 0.16 11.11 -0.36
N LEU A 22 1.04 11.79 -1.09
CA LEU A 22 0.83 12.10 -2.51
C LEU A 22 0.67 10.85 -3.38
N ALA A 23 1.42 9.79 -3.09
CA ALA A 23 1.33 8.52 -3.80
C ALA A 23 0.00 7.80 -3.53
N ILE A 24 -0.50 7.87 -2.29
CA ILE A 24 -1.81 7.34 -1.89
C ILE A 24 -2.93 8.14 -2.56
N ASP A 25 -2.88 9.46 -2.48
CA ASP A 25 -3.90 10.33 -3.09
C ASP A 25 -3.98 10.09 -4.61
N ARG A 26 -2.83 9.86 -5.27
CA ARG A 26 -2.79 9.51 -6.69
C ARG A 26 -3.39 8.14 -6.99
N PHE A 27 -3.18 7.15 -6.12
CA PHE A 27 -3.74 5.81 -6.27
C PHE A 27 -5.25 5.80 -5.99
N SER A 28 -5.72 6.57 -5.01
CA SER A 28 -7.13 6.69 -4.61
C SER A 28 -7.98 7.56 -5.55
N LYS A 29 -7.40 8.16 -6.60
CA LYS A 29 -8.18 8.89 -7.61
C LYS A 29 -9.03 7.92 -8.43
N PRO A 30 -10.30 8.25 -8.72
CA PRO A 30 -11.18 7.39 -9.53
C PRO A 30 -10.64 7.13 -10.94
N ASP A 31 -9.87 8.08 -11.50
CA ASP A 31 -9.21 7.96 -12.82
C ASP A 31 -7.75 7.47 -12.72
N SER A 32 -7.36 6.81 -11.63
CA SER A 32 -5.99 6.30 -11.48
C SER A 32 -5.70 5.18 -12.49
N ASP A 33 -4.62 5.34 -13.25
CA ASP A 33 -4.07 4.34 -14.18
C ASP A 33 -3.29 3.22 -13.46
N LYS A 34 -3.18 3.29 -12.13
CA LYS A 34 -2.31 2.45 -11.32
C LYS A 34 -3.11 1.33 -10.70
N PHE A 35 -2.75 0.10 -11.06
CA PHE A 35 -3.46 -1.08 -10.60
C PHE A 35 -2.88 -1.68 -9.31
N ILE A 36 -1.57 -1.50 -9.09
CA ILE A 36 -0.87 -2.16 -7.97
C ILE A 36 -0.23 -1.11 -7.07
N PHE A 37 -0.46 -1.25 -5.77
CA PHE A 37 0.21 -0.47 -4.73
C PHE A 37 1.03 -1.41 -3.85
N LEU A 38 2.35 -1.25 -3.88
CA LEU A 38 3.30 -2.03 -3.10
C LEU A 38 3.74 -1.20 -1.89
N LEU A 39 3.48 -1.70 -0.70
CA LEU A 39 3.83 -1.06 0.56
C LEU A 39 4.67 -2.00 1.43
N TYR A 40 5.72 -1.46 2.03
CA TYR A 40 6.44 -2.15 3.10
C TYR A 40 5.80 -1.87 4.47
N ILE A 41 5.24 -2.90 5.10
CA ILE A 41 4.44 -2.81 6.34
C ILE A 41 5.26 -2.24 7.52
N ARG A 42 6.57 -2.50 7.53
CA ARG A 42 7.50 -2.00 8.57
C ARG A 42 7.87 -0.52 8.43
N ALA A 43 7.57 0.13 7.30
CA ALA A 43 7.99 1.50 6.98
C ALA A 43 7.21 2.60 7.74
N GLY A 44 6.68 2.26 8.92
CA GLY A 44 6.01 3.18 9.84
C GLY A 44 4.53 2.83 9.97
N GLY A 45 4.04 2.89 11.22
CA GLY A 45 2.63 2.83 11.60
C GLY A 45 1.83 4.00 11.03
N LEU A 46 1.78 4.05 9.71
CA LEU A 46 1.06 5.03 8.92
C LEU A 46 -0.39 4.56 8.95
N GLY A 47 -1.25 5.33 9.59
CA GLY A 47 -2.71 5.16 9.52
C GLY A 47 -3.24 5.52 8.13
N ILE A 48 -2.65 4.95 7.09
CA ILE A 48 -3.02 5.17 5.71
C ILE A 48 -4.36 4.51 5.44
N ASN A 49 -5.16 5.17 4.61
CA ASN A 49 -6.51 4.76 4.30
C ASN A 49 -6.55 4.41 2.80
N LEU A 50 -6.43 3.13 2.49
CA LEU A 50 -6.46 2.61 1.13
C LEU A 50 -7.88 2.10 0.82
N THR A 51 -8.88 2.98 0.97
CA THR A 51 -10.30 2.69 0.65
C THR A 51 -10.51 2.31 -0.81
N ALA A 52 -9.61 2.73 -1.70
CA ALA A 52 -9.67 2.41 -3.13
C ALA A 52 -9.21 0.97 -3.44
N ALA A 53 -8.52 0.29 -2.53
CA ALA A 53 -8.01 -1.06 -2.76
C ALA A 53 -8.98 -2.11 -2.22
N ALA A 54 -9.41 -3.05 -3.08
CA ALA A 54 -10.31 -4.16 -2.70
C ALA A 54 -9.58 -5.45 -2.32
N THR A 55 -8.28 -5.57 -2.62
CA THR A 55 -7.51 -6.81 -2.40
C THR A 55 -6.15 -6.51 -1.80
N VAL A 56 -5.84 -7.17 -0.69
CA VAL A 56 -4.55 -7.09 0.00
C VAL A 56 -3.85 -8.43 -0.12
N ILE A 57 -2.60 -8.40 -0.59
CA ILE A 57 -1.74 -9.59 -0.65
C ILE A 57 -0.57 -9.36 0.31
N MET A 58 -0.49 -10.19 1.34
CA MET A 58 0.65 -10.23 2.26
C MET A 58 1.71 -11.17 1.70
N PHE A 59 2.89 -10.62 1.38
CA PHE A 59 3.97 -11.37 0.75
C PHE A 59 4.86 -12.11 1.77
N ASP A 60 4.92 -11.58 2.99
CA ASP A 60 5.62 -12.17 4.13
C ASP A 60 4.83 -11.82 5.40
N SER A 61 4.66 -12.79 6.29
CA SER A 61 3.97 -12.57 7.57
C SER A 61 4.98 -11.98 8.55
N ASP A 62 4.67 -10.83 9.16
CA ASP A 62 5.55 -10.26 10.18
C ASP A 62 5.54 -11.17 11.42
N TRP A 63 6.69 -11.27 12.10
CA TRP A 63 6.78 -11.99 13.37
C TRP A 63 5.87 -11.37 14.44
N ASN A 64 5.53 -10.07 14.29
CA ASN A 64 4.53 -9.41 15.11
C ASN A 64 3.12 -9.48 14.46
N PRO A 65 2.17 -10.28 14.99
CA PRO A 65 0.82 -10.42 14.43
C PRO A 65 0.00 -9.12 14.44
N GLN A 66 0.38 -8.16 15.28
CA GLN A 66 -0.26 -6.85 15.34
C GLN A 66 0.01 -6.01 14.08
N ASN A 67 1.18 -6.17 13.46
CA ASN A 67 1.53 -5.48 12.22
C ASN A 67 0.69 -6.02 11.05
N ASP A 68 0.48 -7.34 11.00
CA ASP A 68 -0.38 -7.98 10.00
C ASP A 68 -1.84 -7.54 10.15
N LEU A 69 -2.34 -7.48 11.39
CA LEU A 69 -3.70 -6.99 11.67
C LEU A 69 -3.88 -5.53 11.20
N GLN A 70 -2.89 -4.67 11.46
CA GLN A 70 -2.92 -3.28 11.03
C GLN A 70 -2.91 -3.15 9.50
N ALA A 71 -2.10 -3.96 8.80
CA ALA A 71 -2.03 -3.95 7.35
C ALA A 71 -3.37 -4.33 6.69
N LYS A 72 -4.11 -5.29 7.26
CA LYS A 72 -5.43 -5.68 6.77
C LYS A 72 -6.48 -4.57 6.98
N ASN A 73 -6.50 -3.99 8.18
CA ASN A 73 -7.44 -2.93 8.54
C ASN A 73 -7.29 -1.66 7.69
N CYS A 74 -6.16 -1.45 7.02
CA CYS A 74 -5.93 -0.33 6.10
C CYS A 74 -6.84 -0.36 4.86
N CYS A 75 -7.27 -1.55 4.42
CA CYS A 75 -8.11 -1.73 3.22
C CYS A 75 -9.55 -2.13 3.56
N GLU A 76 -9.83 -2.52 4.81
CA GLU A 76 -11.18 -2.90 5.27
C GLU A 76 -12.00 -1.72 5.82
N ARG A 77 -11.50 -0.48 5.76
CA ARG A 77 -12.28 0.71 6.10
C ARG A 77 -13.30 0.99 5.01
N SER A 78 -14.48 0.36 5.12
CA SER A 78 -15.68 0.66 4.31
C SER A 78 -16.46 1.83 4.89
#